data_AF-A0A949JCC5-F1
#
_entry.id   AF-A0A949JCC5-F1
#
_cell.length_a   1.000
_cell.length_b   1.000
_cell.length_c   1.000
_cell.angle_alpha   90.00
_cell.angle_beta   90.00
_cell.angle_gamma   90.00
#
_symmetry.space_group_name_H-M   'P 1'
#
loop_
_entity.id
_entity.type
_entity.pdbx_description
1 polymer ?
#
loop_
_entity_poly.entity_id
_entity_poly.type
_entity_poly.pdbx_seq_one_letter_code
_entity_poly.pdbx_strand_id
1 'polypeptide(L)' 'MNKQPLVLRLLKGFAMFWWDFLVGDTPELFVAALVIIGAVALVSERWHANSTAVIMLPVLAIAALGLSVKRASDAAKRK' A
#
# COMPACT_ATOMS: atom_id res chain seq x y z
N MET A 1 37.67 6.10 0.27
CA MET A 1 36.29 5.71 0.67
C MET A 1 35.54 6.93 1.14
N ASN A 2 34.72 7.54 0.27
CA ASN A 2 33.91 8.70 0.63
C ASN A 2 32.78 8.21 1.54
N LYS A 3 32.92 8.40 2.86
CA LYS A 3 31.88 8.03 3.82
C LYS A 3 30.69 8.94 3.57
N GLN A 4 29.66 8.41 2.89
CA GLN A 4 28.42 9.17 2.74
C GLN A 4 27.89 9.56 4.13
N PRO A 5 27.32 10.76 4.27
CA PRO A 5 26.68 11.17 5.51
C PRO A 5 25.68 10.10 5.94
N LEU A 6 25.65 9.78 7.23
CA LEU A 6 24.77 8.73 7.77
C LEU A 6 23.32 8.93 7.32
N VAL A 7 22.85 10.17 7.34
CA VAL A 7 21.51 10.58 6.87
C VAL A 7 21.25 10.19 5.41
N LEU A 8 22.20 10.45 4.51
CA LEU A 8 22.06 10.10 3.09
C LEU A 8 21.97 8.59 2.87
N ARG A 9 22.73 7.81 3.64
CA ARG A 9 22.65 6.34 3.60
C ARG A 9 21.32 5.82 4.12
N LEU A 10 20.79 6.40 5.20
CA LEU A 10 19.47 6.05 5.73
C LEU A 10 18.36 6.41 4.74
N LEU A 11 18.38 7.62 4.18
CA LEU A 11 17.38 8.08 3.19
C LEU A 11 17.39 7.19 1.95
N LYS A 12 18.58 6.82 1.45
CA LYS A 12 18.70 5.92 0.31
C LYS A 12 18.14 4.53 0.63
N GLY A 13 18.45 3.97 1.81
CA GLY A 13 17.91 2.69 2.24
C GLY A 13 16.39 2.72 2.38
N PHE A 14 15.85 3.80 2.95
CA PHE A 14 14.42 4.03 3.07
C PHE A 14 13.74 4.14 1.70
N ALA A 15 14.27 4.96 0.79
CA ALA A 15 13.71 5.12 -0.55
C ALA A 15 13.75 3.81 -1.35
N MET A 16 14.83 3.03 -1.23
CA MET A 16 14.97 1.75 -1.90
C MET A 16 14.00 0.70 -1.33
N PHE A 17 13.81 0.68 -0.01
CA PHE A 17 12.77 -0.13 0.64
C PHE A 17 11.36 0.23 0.11
N TRP A 18 11.03 1.51 0.05
CA TRP A 18 9.75 1.95 -0.52
C TRP A 18 9.64 1.57 -1.99
N TRP A 19 10.70 1.70 -2.77
CA TRP A 19 10.69 1.29 -4.18
C TRP A 19 10.45 -0.20 -4.36
N ASP A 20 11.18 -1.05 -3.63
CA ASP A 20 11.02 -2.50 -3.68
C ASP A 20 9.63 -2.92 -3.17
N PHE A 21 9.11 -2.27 -2.13
CA PHE A 21 7.77 -2.51 -1.61
C PHE A 21 6.66 -2.07 -2.58
N LEU A 22 6.79 -0.89 -3.21
CA LEU A 22 5.78 -0.34 -4.13
C LEU A 22 5.75 -1.05 -5.47
N VAL A 23 6.93 -1.35 -6.02
CA VAL A 23 7.08 -1.77 -7.42
C VAL A 23 7.49 -3.23 -7.54
N GLY A 24 8.34 -3.72 -6.64
CA GLY A 24 9.02 -5.01 -6.77
C GLY A 24 8.25 -6.21 -6.20
N ASP A 25 7.81 -6.13 -4.94
CA ASP A 25 7.36 -7.32 -4.19
C ASP A 25 5.87 -7.64 -4.41
N THR A 26 5.00 -6.63 -4.35
CA THR A 26 3.53 -6.79 -4.49
C THR A 26 2.88 -5.55 -5.12
N PRO A 27 3.09 -5.29 -6.42
CA PRO A 27 2.54 -4.10 -7.09
C PRO A 27 1.02 -4.00 -6.97
N GLU A 28 0.31 -5.11 -6.75
CA GLU A 28 -1.14 -5.10 -6.56
C GLU A 28 -1.56 -4.44 -5.24
N LEU A 29 -0.75 -4.53 -4.18
CA LEU A 29 -1.02 -3.81 -2.93
C LEU A 29 -0.83 -2.30 -3.11
N PHE A 30 0.16 -1.89 -3.91
CA PHE A 30 0.35 -0.49 -4.26
C PHE A 30 -0.85 0.05 -5.05
N VAL A 31 -1.27 -0.67 -6.10
CA VAL A 31 -2.46 -0.30 -6.88
C VAL A 31 -3.71 -0.28 -6.00
N ALA A 32 -3.89 -1.27 -5.11
CA ALA A 32 -5.00 -1.28 -4.16
C ALA A 32 -4.99 -0.05 -3.26
N ALA A 33 -3.83 0.36 -2.73
CA ALA A 33 -3.73 1.57 -1.90
C ALA A 33 -4.15 2.83 -2.67
N LEU A 34 -3.70 3.00 -3.91
CA LEU A 34 -4.11 4.14 -4.76
C LEU A 34 -5.62 4.15 -5.02
N VAL A 35 -6.19 2.98 -5.33
CA VAL A 35 -7.64 2.83 -5.56
C VAL A 35 -8.42 3.15 -4.29
N ILE A 36 -7.98 2.66 -3.13
CA ILE A 36 -8.63 2.93 -1.84
C ILE A 36 -8.60 4.41 -1.51
N ILE A 37 -7.43 5.05 -1.61
CA ILE A 37 -7.29 6.50 -1.36
C ILE A 37 -8.19 7.29 -2.32
N GLY A 38 -8.16 6.98 -3.61
CA GLY A 38 -9.00 7.65 -4.60
C GLY A 38 -10.49 7.48 -4.32
N ALA A 39 -10.94 6.28 -3.99
CA ALA A 39 -12.34 6.00 -3.69
C ALA A 39 -12.80 6.71 -2.41
N VAL A 40 -11.99 6.69 -1.34
CA VAL A 40 -12.28 7.39 -0.08
C VAL A 40 -12.29 8.90 -0.29
N ALA A 41 -11.32 9.45 -1.01
CA ALA A 41 -11.28 10.87 -1.35
C ALA A 41 -12.50 11.29 -2.18
N LEU A 42 -12.91 10.49 -3.16
CA LEU A 42 -14.13 10.75 -3.94
C LEU A 42 -15.37 10.76 -3.05
N VAL A 43 -15.54 9.75 -2.18
CA VAL A 43 -16.71 9.68 -1.28
C VAL A 43 -16.71 10.83 -0.27
N SER A 44 -15.55 11.19 0.26
CA SER A 44 -15.39 12.29 1.22
C SER A 44 -15.63 13.66 0.58
N GLU A 45 -14.93 13.97 -0.50
CA GLU A 45 -14.89 15.32 -1.07
C GLU A 45 -16.04 15.59 -2.04
N ARG A 46 -16.43 14.60 -2.86
CA ARG A 46 -17.46 14.82 -3.89
C ARG A 46 -18.88 14.61 -3.35
N TRP A 47 -19.06 13.69 -2.42
CA TRP A 47 -20.37 13.32 -1.87
C TRP A 47 -20.58 13.84 -0.45
N HIS A 48 -19.57 14.47 0.16
CA HIS A 48 -19.58 14.95 1.54
C HIS A 48 -19.98 13.87 2.57
N ALA A 49 -19.76 12.60 2.21
CA ALA A 49 -20.17 11.43 3.00
C ALA A 49 -19.03 10.97 3.92
N ASN A 50 -18.58 11.87 4.79
CA ASN A 50 -17.39 11.66 5.62
C ASN A 50 -17.51 10.43 6.54
N SER A 51 -18.68 10.20 7.14
CA SER A 51 -18.92 9.01 7.97
C SER A 51 -18.76 7.71 7.17
N THR A 52 -19.22 7.70 5.92
CA THR A 52 -19.05 6.56 5.02
C THR A 52 -17.58 6.40 4.64
N ALA A 53 -16.88 7.48 4.33
CA ALA A 53 -15.45 7.46 4.00
C ALA A 53 -14.59 6.88 5.16
N VAL A 54 -14.90 7.26 6.41
CA VAL A 54 -14.22 6.76 7.62
C VAL A 54 -14.39 5.25 7.80
N ILE A 55 -15.55 4.69 7.47
CA ILE A 55 -15.80 3.24 7.55
C ILE A 55 -15.24 2.51 6.33
N MET A 56 -15.33 3.13 5.16
CA MET A 56 -14.90 2.55 3.89
C MET A 56 -13.39 2.28 3.87
N LEU A 57 -12.59 3.20 4.42
CA LEU A 57 -11.13 3.06 4.48
C LEU A 57 -10.67 1.75 5.15
N PRO A 58 -11.02 1.47 6.43
CA PRO A 58 -10.61 0.22 7.09
C PRO A 58 -11.24 -1.01 6.43
N VAL A 59 -12.48 -0.95 5.95
CA VAL A 59 -13.14 -2.08 5.27
C VAL A 59 -12.37 -2.48 4.01
N LEU A 60 -12.04 -1.52 3.15
CA LEU A 60 -11.31 -1.79 1.93
C LEU A 60 -9.87 -2.24 2.20
N ALA A 61 -9.22 -1.66 3.21
CA ALA A 61 -7.87 -2.07 3.61
C ALA A 61 -7.85 -3.54 4.10
N ILE A 62 -8.78 -3.91 4.98
CA ILE A 62 -8.91 -5.30 5.45
C ILE A 62 -9.21 -6.24 4.28
N ALA A 63 -10.09 -5.86 3.36
CA ALA A 63 -10.40 -6.67 2.19
C ALA A 63 -9.18 -6.84 1.27
N ALA A 64 -8.45 -5.77 0.96
CA ALA A 64 -7.26 -5.83 0.11
C ALA A 64 -6.15 -6.71 0.73
N LEU A 65 -5.91 -6.56 2.03
CA LEU A 65 -4.96 -7.40 2.77
C LEU A 65 -5.41 -8.85 2.83
N GLY A 66 -6.70 -9.11 3.10
CA GLY A 66 -7.26 -10.46 3.12
C GLY A 66 -7.15 -11.16 1.76
N LEU A 67 -7.41 -10.44 0.66
CA LEU A 67 -7.22 -10.95 -0.70
C LEU A 67 -5.76 -11.21 -1.02
N SER A 68 -4.85 -10.33 -0.61
CA SER A 68 -3.40 -10.50 -0.77
C SER A 68 -2.90 -11.75 -0.05
N VAL A 69 -3.27 -11.93 1.21
CA VAL A 69 -2.92 -13.12 2.01
C VAL A 69 -3.48 -14.39 1.39
N LYS A 70 -4.74 -14.37 0.97
CA LYS A 70 -5.36 -15.53 0.29
C LYS A 70 -4.59 -15.89 -0.98
N ARG A 71 -4.26 -14.92 -1.82
CA ARG A 71 -3.50 -15.14 -3.06
C ARG A 71 -2.11 -15.71 -2.78
N ALA A 72 -1.40 -15.15 -1.79
CA ALA A 72 -0.09 -15.64 -1.38
C ALA A 72 -0.16 -17.08 -0.84
N SER A 73 -1.18 -17.39 -0.04
CA SER A 73 -1.43 -18.74 0.47
C SER A 73 -1.74 -19.74 -0.66
N ASP A 74 -2.58 -19.36 -1.62
CA ASP A 74 -2.93 -20.20 -2.76
C ASP A 74 -1.71 -20.46 -3.68
N ALA A 75 -0.85 -19.46 -3.86
CA ALA A 75 0.41 -19.63 -4.60
C ALA A 75 1.38 -20.58 -3.88
N ALA A 76 1.47 -20.50 -2.54
CA ALA A 76 2.32 -21.39 -1.75
C ALA A 76 1.83 -22.85 -1.79
N LYS A 77 0.51 -23.09 -1.79
CA LYS A 77 -0.07 -24.44 -1.88
C LYS A 77 0.12 -25.12 -3.23
N ARG A 78 0.36 -24.34 -4.30
CA ARG A 78 0.60 -24.86 -5.66
C ARG A 78 2.06 -25.25 -5.91
N LYS A 79 2.95 -24.93 -4.97
CA LYS A 79 4.39 -25.16 -5.05
C LYS A 79 4.78 -26.38 -4.23
#